data_AF-A0A9W8EHE8-F1
#
_entry.id   AF-A0A9W8EHE8-F1
#
_cell.length_a   1.000
_cell.length_b   1.000
_cell.length_c   1.000
_cell.angle_alpha   90.00
_cell.angle_beta   90.00
_cell.angle_gamma   90.00
#
_symmetry.space_group_name_H-M   'P 1'
#
loop_
_entity.id
_entity.type
_entity.pdbx_description
1 polymer ?
#
loop_
_entity_poly.entity_id
_entity_poly.type
_entity_poly.pdbx_seq_one_letter_code
_entity_poly.pdbx_strand_id
1 'polypeptide(L)'
;QRQQLEEHLRLESVRASGGRLDHGRERDGELRAREHWNDPALKFLVNKKASTATYPQYAGYAPPNRFGIRPGYRWDGVDRSNGYEKDFFKKQATTSARKAEEYSHAVADW
;
A
#
# COMPACT_ATOMS: atom_id res chain seq x y z
N GLN A 1 -17.09 -9.76 41.79
CA GLN A 1 -17.41 -9.50 40.37
C GLN A 1 -16.95 -8.11 39.89
N ARG A 2 -17.17 -7.01 40.62
CA ARG A 2 -16.72 -5.66 40.20
C ARG A 2 -15.20 -5.49 40.07
N GLN A 3 -14.42 -6.04 41.00
CA GLN A 3 -12.95 -5.99 40.95
C GLN A 3 -12.37 -6.69 39.70
N GLN A 4 -12.99 -7.78 39.26
CA GLN A 4 -12.59 -8.51 38.04
C GLN A 4 -12.85 -7.68 36.77
N LEU A 5 -13.95 -6.91 36.76
CA LEU A 5 -14.28 -5.98 35.67
C LEU A 5 -13.32 -4.80 35.62
N GLU A 6 -12.94 -4.24 36.77
CA GLU A 6 -11.96 -3.14 36.85
C GLU A 6 -10.57 -3.60 36.40
N GLU A 7 -10.14 -4.79 36.82
CA GLU A 7 -8.90 -5.42 36.33
C GLU A 7 -8.93 -5.65 34.82
N HIS A 8 -10.05 -6.15 34.28
CA HIS A 8 -10.23 -6.34 32.83
C HIS A 8 -10.15 -5.02 32.07
N LEU A 9 -10.85 -3.98 32.52
CA LEU A 9 -10.80 -2.62 31.93
C LEU A 9 -9.41 -1.99 32.03
N ARG A 10 -8.67 -2.25 33.12
CA ARG A 10 -7.30 -1.80 33.30
C ARG A 10 -6.35 -2.49 32.32
N LEU A 11 -6.48 -3.79 32.14
CA LEU A 11 -5.69 -4.55 31.15
C LEU A 11 -6.02 -4.12 29.71
N GLU A 12 -7.29 -3.87 29.41
CA GLU A 12 -7.72 -3.35 28.12
C GLU A 12 -7.19 -1.93 27.84
N SER A 13 -7.21 -1.05 28.84
CA SER A 13 -6.67 0.30 28.69
C SER A 13 -5.14 0.31 28.57
N VAL A 14 -4.42 -0.58 29.27
CA VAL A 14 -2.96 -0.77 29.09
C VAL A 14 -2.63 -1.35 27.71
N ARG A 15 -3.40 -2.33 27.23
CA ARG A 15 -3.28 -2.87 25.87
C ARG A 15 -3.58 -1.83 24.80
N ALA A 16 -4.55 -0.94 25.03
CA ALA A 16 -4.90 0.15 24.14
C ALA A 16 -3.91 1.31 24.18
N SER A 17 -3.20 1.51 25.30
CA SER A 17 -2.23 2.60 25.51
C SER A 17 -0.77 2.22 25.21
N GLY A 18 -0.49 0.95 24.91
CA GLY A 18 0.84 0.48 24.52
C GLY A 18 1.23 1.00 23.13
N GLY A 19 2.11 2.00 23.08
CA GLY A 19 2.67 2.54 21.83
C GLY A 19 3.12 1.42 20.90
N ARG A 20 2.60 1.43 19.66
CA ARG A 20 2.76 0.47 18.54
C ARG A 20 3.79 -0.66 18.78
N LEU A 21 3.49 -1.57 19.70
CA LEU A 21 4.22 -2.82 19.82
C LEU A 21 3.99 -3.61 18.53
N ASP A 22 5.04 -4.28 18.06
CA ASP A 22 5.07 -4.99 16.78
C ASP A 22 4.03 -6.13 16.67
N HIS A 23 3.41 -6.50 17.78
CA HIS A 23 2.46 -7.61 17.90
C HIS A 23 0.99 -7.17 17.98
N GLY A 24 0.66 -6.00 17.43
CA GLY A 24 -0.75 -5.66 17.23
C GLY A 24 -1.39 -6.73 16.32
N ARG A 25 -2.48 -7.38 16.77
CA ARG A 25 -3.21 -8.40 15.97
C ARG A 25 -3.52 -7.94 14.54
N GLU A 26 -3.74 -6.64 14.36
CA GLU A 26 -3.96 -6.00 13.06
C GLU A 26 -2.70 -6.05 12.18
N ARG A 27 -1.55 -5.59 12.68
CA ARG A 27 -0.25 -5.64 11.97
C ARG A 27 0.14 -7.07 11.63
N ASP A 28 0.00 -8.01 12.57
CA ASP A 28 0.28 -9.42 12.35
C ASP A 28 -0.62 -10.01 11.25
N GLY A 29 -1.88 -9.59 11.19
CA GLY A 29 -2.82 -9.98 10.15
C GLY A 29 -2.44 -9.45 8.76
N GLU A 30 -2.03 -8.18 8.67
CA GLU A 30 -1.56 -7.55 7.43
C GLU A 30 -0.31 -8.23 6.87
N LEU A 31 0.69 -8.50 7.73
CA LEU A 31 1.93 -9.15 7.34
C LEU A 31 1.69 -10.56 6.80
N ARG A 32 0.80 -11.33 7.44
CA ARG A 32 0.40 -12.68 6.97
C ARG A 32 -0.39 -12.64 5.67
N ALA A 33 -1.13 -11.56 5.40
CA ALA A 33 -1.91 -11.41 4.18
C ALA A 33 -1.06 -10.97 2.98
N ARG A 34 0.19 -10.52 3.19
CA ARG A 34 1.07 -10.07 2.13
C ARG A 34 1.44 -11.25 1.22
N GLU A 35 1.21 -11.08 -0.07
CA GLU A 35 1.61 -12.08 -1.06
C GLU A 35 3.12 -12.08 -1.25
N HIS A 36 3.73 -13.26 -1.13
CA HIS A 36 5.16 -13.50 -1.34
C HIS A 36 5.38 -14.15 -2.70
N TRP A 37 5.97 -13.41 -3.63
CA TRP A 37 6.19 -13.85 -5.01
C TRP A 37 7.12 -15.08 -5.14
N ASN A 38 8.01 -15.28 -4.16
CA ASN A 38 8.98 -16.38 -4.10
C ASN A 38 8.51 -17.60 -3.30
N ASP A 39 7.27 -17.61 -2.81
CA ASP A 39 6.77 -18.71 -1.99
C ASP A 39 6.26 -19.87 -2.86
N PRO A 40 6.90 -21.06 -2.83
CA PRO A 40 6.41 -22.23 -3.55
C PRO A 40 5.01 -22.68 -3.08
N ALA A 41 4.62 -22.37 -1.85
CA ALA A 41 3.31 -22.71 -1.29
C ALA A 41 2.16 -21.93 -1.95
N LEU A 42 2.43 -20.76 -2.57
CA LEU A 42 1.43 -19.92 -3.22
C LEU A 42 0.66 -20.66 -4.32
N LYS A 43 1.29 -21.64 -4.99
CA LYS A 43 0.67 -22.49 -6.02
C LYS A 43 -0.42 -23.40 -5.48
N PHE A 44 -0.38 -23.73 -4.19
CA PHE A 44 -1.31 -24.64 -3.54
C PHE A 44 -2.44 -23.89 -2.81
N LEU A 45 -2.37 -22.56 -2.71
CA LEU A 45 -3.42 -21.75 -2.12
C LEU A 45 -4.59 -21.63 -3.11
N VAL A 46 -5.63 -22.42 -2.88
CA VAL A 46 -6.81 -22.54 -3.77
C VAL A 46 -7.80 -21.38 -3.63
N ASN A 47 -7.71 -20.61 -2.54
CA ASN A 47 -8.71 -19.61 -2.20
C ASN A 47 -8.14 -18.20 -2.31
N LYS A 48 -8.29 -17.59 -3.49
CA LYS A 48 -8.03 -16.16 -3.69
C LYS A 48 -9.21 -15.36 -3.14
N LYS A 49 -8.95 -14.35 -2.30
CA LYS A 49 -9.99 -13.45 -1.81
C LYS A 49 -10.66 -12.74 -2.99
N ALA A 50 -11.99 -12.83 -3.07
CA ALA A 50 -12.78 -12.09 -4.06
C ALA A 50 -12.67 -10.58 -3.79
N SER A 51 -12.75 -9.76 -4.85
CA SER A 51 -12.68 -8.31 -4.70
C SER A 51 -13.91 -7.78 -3.95
N THR A 52 -13.71 -7.00 -2.88
CA THR A 52 -14.76 -6.32 -2.10
C THR A 52 -15.38 -5.11 -2.85
N ALA A 53 -15.13 -4.95 -4.15
CA ALA A 53 -15.61 -3.80 -4.89
C ALA A 53 -17.11 -3.90 -5.16
N THR A 54 -17.89 -2.95 -4.64
CA THR A 54 -19.34 -2.85 -4.87
C THR A 54 -19.69 -2.59 -6.34
N TYR A 55 -18.77 -1.99 -7.09
CA TYR A 55 -18.94 -1.66 -8.51
C TYR A 55 -17.88 -2.35 -9.37
N PRO A 56 -18.22 -2.72 -10.62
CA PRO A 56 -17.25 -3.27 -11.56
C PRO A 56 -16.12 -2.25 -11.79
N GLN A 57 -14.90 -2.77 -11.88
CA GLN A 57 -13.71 -1.98 -12.21
C GLN A 57 -13.32 -2.22 -13.67
N TYR A 58 -12.62 -1.26 -14.26
CA TYR A 58 -12.01 -1.45 -15.56
C TYR A 58 -10.99 -2.60 -15.53
N ALA A 59 -11.10 -3.53 -16.47
CA ALA A 59 -10.28 -4.74 -16.53
C ALA A 59 -8.96 -4.55 -17.31
N GLY A 60 -8.89 -3.54 -18.18
CA GLY A 60 -7.75 -3.32 -19.06
C GLY A 60 -6.61 -2.52 -18.41
N TYR A 61 -5.55 -2.34 -19.19
CA TYR A 61 -4.46 -1.42 -18.83
C TYR A 61 -4.96 0.04 -18.88
N ALA A 62 -4.62 0.81 -17.85
CA ALA A 62 -4.88 2.24 -17.77
C ALA A 62 -3.58 2.99 -17.48
N PRO A 63 -3.34 4.14 -18.13
CA PRO A 63 -2.19 4.97 -17.82
C PRO A 63 -2.25 5.42 -16.35
N PRO A 64 -1.10 5.42 -15.64
CA PRO A 64 -1.07 5.86 -14.26
C PRO A 64 -1.40 7.34 -14.18
N ASN A 65 -2.09 7.73 -13.11
CA ASN A 65 -2.33 9.12 -12.75
C ASN A 65 -1.80 9.40 -11.35
N ARG A 66 -1.57 10.67 -11.05
CA ARG A 66 -1.10 11.14 -9.74
C ARG A 66 -1.94 10.70 -8.54
N PHE A 67 -3.21 10.38 -8.75
CA PHE A 67 -4.17 10.10 -7.68
C PHE A 67 -4.44 8.60 -7.46
N GLY A 68 -3.84 7.71 -8.28
CA GLY A 68 -4.12 6.28 -8.23
C GLY A 68 -5.58 5.90 -8.55
N ILE A 69 -6.34 6.81 -9.17
CA ILE A 69 -7.76 6.58 -9.48
C ILE A 69 -7.84 5.69 -10.71
N ARG A 70 -8.51 4.54 -10.60
CA ARG A 70 -8.77 3.68 -11.76
C ARG A 70 -9.86 4.30 -12.64
N PRO A 71 -9.77 4.14 -13.97
CA PRO A 71 -10.85 4.57 -14.85
C PRO A 71 -12.13 3.77 -14.58
N GLY A 72 -13.27 4.35 -14.95
CA GLY A 72 -14.56 3.68 -14.82
C GLY A 72 -14.63 2.42 -15.71
N TYR A 73 -15.48 1.46 -15.33
CA TYR A 73 -15.60 0.17 -16.03
C TYR A 73 -15.99 0.28 -17.51
N ARG A 74 -16.59 1.40 -17.93
CA ARG A 74 -17.03 1.68 -19.32
C ARG A 74 -15.99 2.45 -20.14
N TRP A 75 -14.83 2.76 -19.57
CA TRP A 75 -13.79 3.45 -20.30
C TRP A 75 -13.32 2.56 -21.46
N ASP A 76 -13.07 3.18 -22.62
CA ASP A 76 -12.78 2.46 -23.88
C ASP A 76 -11.30 2.06 -24.02
N GLY A 77 -10.46 2.43 -23.06
CA GLY A 77 -9.03 2.14 -23.06
C GLY A 77 -8.18 3.11 -23.90
N VAL A 78 -8.80 4.09 -24.56
CA VAL A 78 -8.07 5.07 -25.39
C VAL A 78 -7.72 6.29 -24.55
N ASP A 79 -6.42 6.56 -24.44
CA ASP A 79 -5.91 7.76 -23.79
C ASP A 79 -6.17 9.00 -24.68
N ARG A 80 -6.98 9.92 -24.17
CA ARG A 80 -7.32 11.21 -24.79
C ARG A 80 -6.71 12.40 -24.06
N SER A 81 -5.66 12.17 -23.27
CA SER A 81 -4.99 13.21 -22.50
C SER A 81 -4.06 14.07 -23.37
N ASN A 82 -3.62 15.19 -22.80
CA ASN A 82 -2.60 16.07 -23.38
C ASN A 82 -1.15 15.60 -23.08
N GLY A 83 -0.96 14.45 -22.42
CA GLY A 83 0.35 13.95 -22.02
C GLY A 83 0.93 14.52 -20.71
N TYR A 84 0.21 15.40 -19.99
CA TYR A 84 0.69 16.04 -18.76
C TYR A 84 1.14 15.02 -17.69
N GLU A 85 0.34 13.98 -17.45
CA GLU A 85 0.66 12.95 -16.44
C GLU A 85 1.98 12.24 -16.76
N LYS A 86 2.20 11.93 -18.05
CA LYS A 86 3.45 11.31 -18.52
C LYS A 86 4.66 12.21 -18.25
N ASP A 87 4.54 13.49 -18.55
CA ASP A 87 5.64 14.44 -18.33
C ASP A 87 5.85 14.77 -16.86
N PHE A 88 4.79 14.75 -16.05
CA PHE A 88 4.88 14.89 -14.60
C PHE A 88 5.73 13.77 -14.00
N PHE A 89 5.45 12.51 -14.34
CA PHE A 89 6.23 11.37 -13.82
C PHE A 89 7.69 11.40 -14.28
N LYS A 90 7.97 11.81 -15.53
CA LYS A 90 9.35 12.02 -15.99
C LYS A 90 10.08 13.07 -15.14
N LYS A 91 9.46 14.24 -14.92
CA LYS A 91 10.04 15.33 -14.12
C LYS A 91 10.29 14.90 -12.67
N GLN A 92 9.39 14.10 -12.10
CA GLN A 92 9.55 13.57 -10.76
C GLN A 92 10.74 12.60 -10.69
N ALA A 93 10.86 11.68 -11.65
CA ALA A 93 11.98 10.76 -11.73
C ALA A 93 13.32 11.48 -11.91
N THR A 94 13.40 12.47 -12.81
CA THR A 94 14.63 13.26 -13.02
C THR A 94 15.03 14.05 -11.78
N THR A 95 14.05 14.63 -11.07
CA THR A 95 14.31 15.37 -9.82
C THR A 95 14.83 14.43 -8.73
N SER A 96 14.24 13.24 -8.61
CA SER A 96 14.68 12.23 -7.65
C SER A 96 16.09 11.71 -7.96
N ALA A 97 16.40 11.47 -9.24
CA ALA A 97 17.72 11.04 -9.68
C ALA A 97 18.78 12.09 -9.36
N ARG A 98 18.55 13.35 -9.73
CA ARG A 98 19.48 14.45 -9.43
C ARG A 98 19.75 14.59 -7.93
N LYS A 99 18.72 14.46 -7.10
CA LYS A 99 18.88 14.52 -5.64
C LYS A 99 19.74 13.38 -5.10
N ALA A 100 19.59 12.18 -5.66
CA ALA A 100 20.39 11.03 -5.26
C ALA A 100 21.85 11.17 -5.68
N GLU A 101 22.09 11.69 -6.89
CA GLU A 101 23.44 12.02 -7.39
C GLU A 101 24.10 13.08 -6.49
N GLU A 102 23.42 14.19 -6.23
CA GLU A 102 23.91 15.26 -5.37
C GLU A 102 24.24 14.77 -3.96
N TYR A 103 23.41 13.90 -3.38
CA TYR A 103 23.71 13.24 -2.12
C TYR A 103 24.97 12.37 -2.20
N SER A 104 25.11 11.55 -3.26
CA SER A 104 26.28 10.71 -3.46
C SER A 104 27.56 11.53 -3.61
N HIS A 105 27.51 12.67 -4.31
CA HIS A 105 28.64 13.58 -4.47
C HIS A 105 29.00 14.25 -3.14
N ALA A 106 28.01 14.77 -2.41
CA ALA A 106 28.24 15.36 -1.08
C ALA A 106 28.83 14.35 -0.08
N VAL A 107 28.46 13.07 -0.18
CA VAL A 107 28.99 11.97 0.64
C VAL A 107 30.32 11.43 0.11
N ALA A 108 30.77 11.78 -1.10
CA ALA A 108 32.09 11.39 -1.59
C ALA A 108 33.18 12.41 -1.20
N ASP A 109 32.79 13.68 -1.02
CA ASP A 109 33.70 14.80 -0.73
C ASP A 109 33.90 15.06 0.79
N TRP A 110 33.44 14.17 1.70
CA TRP A 110 33.71 14.25 3.15
C TRP A 110 34.88 13.37 3.61
#